data_AF-A0A1B6ATE7-F1
#
_entry.id   AF-A0A1B6ATE7-F1
#
_cell.length_a   1.000
_cell.length_b   1.000
_cell.length_c   1.000
_cell.angle_alpha   90.00
_cell.angle_beta   90.00
_cell.angle_gamma   90.00
#
_symmetry.space_group_name_H-M   'P 1'
#
loop_
_entity.id
_entity.type
_entity.pdbx_description
1 polymer ?
#
loop_
_entity_poly.entity_id
_entity_poly.type
_entity_poly.pdbx_seq_one_letter_code
_entity_poly.pdbx_strand_id
1 'polypeptide(L)'
;MTDDENRATLFFYPPVDDADSWHMTFEGLEEALKERFPGALIQTLPTPFREGNFLSFEVLVAEGVGVRGTATIPIEECGCITLKLVTPGEAAPFAQWLRDDFIPSPDLIRFSSEGAMEIGDETHWELPRSGEQAGIEEDLRAHIAYVESI
;
A
#
# COMPACT_ATOMS: atom_id res chain seq x y z
N MET A 1 12.77 -14.33 -19.23
CA MET A 1 13.55 -13.16 -18.79
C MET A 1 12.98 -12.02 -19.59
N THR A 2 12.05 -11.22 -19.10
CA THR A 2 12.04 -10.51 -17.81
C THR A 2 10.59 -10.27 -17.40
N ASP A 3 10.14 -10.87 -16.30
CA ASP A 3 8.87 -10.51 -15.61
C ASP A 3 9.18 -9.74 -14.30
N ASP A 4 10.46 -9.36 -14.14
CA ASP A 4 11.04 -8.75 -12.94
C ASP A 4 11.25 -7.23 -13.11
N GLU A 5 11.07 -6.69 -14.33
CA GLU A 5 11.47 -5.30 -14.65
C GLU A 5 10.51 -4.23 -14.09
N ASN A 6 9.35 -4.59 -13.53
CA ASN A 6 8.37 -3.63 -13.00
C ASN A 6 7.99 -3.89 -11.54
N ARG A 7 8.80 -4.65 -10.78
CA ARG A 7 8.52 -4.88 -9.34
C ARG A 7 9.05 -3.71 -8.54
N ALA A 8 8.17 -3.07 -7.77
CA ALA A 8 8.52 -1.98 -6.88
C ALA A 8 8.01 -2.22 -5.46
N THR A 9 8.69 -1.61 -4.49
CA THR A 9 8.09 -1.40 -3.17
C THR A 9 7.23 -0.16 -3.24
N LEU A 10 5.92 -0.31 -3.01
CA LEU A 10 4.93 0.77 -3.05
C LEU A 10 4.52 1.16 -1.63
N PHE A 11 4.35 2.46 -1.41
CA PHE A 11 3.89 3.04 -0.15
C PHE A 11 2.53 3.69 -0.37
N PHE A 12 1.57 3.39 0.51
CA PHE A 12 0.26 4.04 0.56
C PHE A 12 0.13 4.76 1.91
N TYR A 13 -0.21 6.04 1.89
CA TYR A 13 -0.24 6.88 3.08
C TYR A 13 -1.37 7.92 3.01
N PRO A 14 -1.86 8.38 4.18
CA PRO A 14 -2.87 9.43 4.26
C PRO A 14 -2.31 10.78 3.81
N PRO A 15 -3.17 11.80 3.63
CA PRO A 15 -2.74 13.16 3.36
C PRO A 15 -1.83 13.68 4.47
N VAL A 16 -0.81 14.45 4.09
CA VAL A 16 0.19 15.03 5.00
C VAL A 16 -0.46 15.94 6.06
N ASP A 17 -1.56 16.59 5.72
CA ASP A 17 -2.31 17.52 6.56
C ASP A 17 -3.46 16.88 7.34
N ASP A 18 -3.75 15.59 7.12
CA ASP A 18 -4.83 14.86 7.80
C ASP A 18 -4.50 13.35 7.91
N ALA A 19 -3.45 13.06 8.68
CA ALA A 19 -2.94 11.69 8.85
C ALA A 19 -3.92 10.76 9.57
N ASP A 20 -4.81 11.30 10.40
CA ASP A 20 -5.82 10.54 11.15
C ASP A 20 -7.05 10.17 10.31
N SER A 21 -7.17 10.71 9.09
CA SER A 21 -8.30 10.48 8.17
C SER A 21 -8.58 9.01 7.84
N TRP A 22 -7.57 8.14 7.94
CA TRP A 22 -7.75 6.71 7.70
C TRP A 22 -8.39 5.98 8.87
N HIS A 23 -8.37 6.56 10.08
CA HIS A 23 -8.86 5.93 11.32
C HIS A 23 -8.34 4.49 11.54
N MET A 24 -7.13 4.19 11.05
CA MET A 24 -6.58 2.84 11.01
C MET A 24 -6.06 2.39 12.38
N THR A 25 -6.49 1.20 12.82
CA THR A 25 -5.93 0.48 13.98
C THR A 25 -5.40 -0.89 13.57
N PHE A 26 -4.57 -1.55 14.40
CA PHE A 26 -3.92 -2.82 13.98
C PHE A 26 -4.97 -3.91 14.01
N GLU A 27 -5.80 -3.90 15.06
CA GLU A 27 -6.95 -4.78 15.20
C GLU A 27 -7.91 -4.60 14.02
N GLY A 28 -8.29 -3.36 13.68
CA GLY A 28 -9.19 -3.10 12.55
C GLY A 28 -8.61 -3.54 11.20
N LEU A 29 -7.32 -3.27 10.96
CA LEU A 29 -6.66 -3.73 9.73
C LEU A 29 -6.54 -5.26 9.68
N GLU A 30 -6.18 -5.89 10.80
CA GLU A 30 -6.06 -7.35 10.89
C GLU A 30 -7.39 -8.05 10.62
N GLU A 31 -8.48 -7.55 11.21
CA GLU A 31 -9.83 -8.07 10.99
C GLU A 31 -10.26 -7.89 9.53
N ALA A 32 -10.08 -6.70 8.96
CA ALA A 32 -10.45 -6.42 7.58
C ALA A 32 -9.65 -7.26 6.58
N LEU A 33 -8.36 -7.49 6.81
CA LEU A 33 -7.53 -8.36 5.98
C LEU A 33 -8.00 -9.82 6.03
N LYS A 34 -8.34 -10.34 7.21
CA LYS A 34 -8.85 -11.71 7.37
C LYS A 34 -10.20 -11.92 6.69
N GLU A 35 -11.07 -10.90 6.76
CA GLU A 35 -12.37 -10.93 6.10
C GLU A 35 -12.23 -10.92 4.57
N ARG A 36 -11.40 -10.02 4.04
CA ARG A 36 -11.27 -9.84 2.59
C ARG A 36 -10.43 -10.91 1.90
N PHE A 37 -9.37 -11.39 2.55
CA PHE A 37 -8.37 -12.29 1.98
C PHE A 37 -8.31 -13.59 2.81
N PRO A 38 -9.19 -14.57 2.50
CA PRO A 38 -9.19 -15.85 3.19
C PRO A 38 -7.81 -16.52 3.14
N GLY A 39 -7.27 -16.89 4.29
CA GLY A 39 -5.92 -17.45 4.40
C GLY A 39 -4.80 -16.42 4.53
N ALA A 40 -5.13 -15.14 4.75
CA ALA A 40 -4.16 -14.12 5.11
C ALA A 40 -3.26 -14.57 6.27
N LEU A 41 -1.95 -14.43 6.09
CA LEU A 41 -0.97 -14.65 7.14
C LEU A 41 -0.61 -13.29 7.73
N ILE A 42 -0.95 -13.07 8.99
CA ILE A 42 -0.79 -11.78 9.66
C ILE A 42 0.00 -11.97 10.95
N GLN A 43 0.99 -11.11 11.18
CA GLN A 43 1.84 -11.14 12.36
C GLN A 43 2.17 -9.72 12.82
N THR A 44 2.00 -9.46 14.11
CA THR A 44 2.51 -8.23 14.74
C THR A 44 3.95 -8.47 15.18
N LEU A 45 4.87 -7.66 14.68
CA LEU A 45 6.31 -7.78 14.92
C LEU A 45 6.85 -6.48 15.55
N PRO A 46 7.84 -6.57 16.45
CA PRO A 46 8.50 -5.39 16.99
C PRO A 46 9.29 -4.67 15.90
N THR A 47 9.22 -3.33 15.86
CA THR A 47 10.11 -2.54 14.99
C THR A 47 11.49 -2.38 15.65
N PRO A 48 12.58 -2.37 14.86
CA PRO A 48 13.90 -2.01 15.38
C PRO A 48 14.02 -0.52 15.72
N PHE A 49 13.06 0.32 15.30
CA PHE A 49 13.04 1.77 15.50
C PHE A 49 12.03 2.17 16.58
N ARG A 50 12.50 2.70 17.72
CA ARG A 50 11.71 3.06 18.93
C ARG A 50 10.87 1.89 19.47
N GLU A 51 10.38 2.01 20.71
CA GLU A 51 9.47 1.02 21.29
C GLU A 51 8.15 1.02 20.51
N GLY A 52 7.97 0.07 19.59
CA GLY A 52 6.79 0.00 18.74
C GLY A 52 6.66 -1.34 18.02
N ASN A 53 5.55 -1.52 17.31
CA ASN A 53 5.28 -2.69 16.48
C ASN A 53 4.87 -2.27 15.06
N PHE A 54 5.00 -3.18 14.11
CA PHE A 54 4.37 -3.11 12.80
C PHE A 54 3.61 -4.40 12.53
N LEU A 55 2.58 -4.33 11.70
CA LEU A 55 1.83 -5.49 11.25
C LEU A 55 2.43 -5.96 9.93
N SER A 56 2.95 -7.17 9.89
CA SER A 56 3.37 -7.85 8.66
C SER A 56 2.25 -8.72 8.16
N PHE A 57 1.96 -8.67 6.86
CA PHE A 57 0.93 -9.49 6.25
C PHE A 57 1.37 -10.08 4.92
N GLU A 58 0.76 -11.22 4.59
CA GLU A 58 0.81 -11.84 3.28
C GLU A 58 -0.61 -12.27 2.89
N VAL A 59 -1.08 -11.82 1.74
CA VAL A 59 -2.45 -12.03 1.24
C VAL A 59 -2.44 -12.55 -0.19
N LEU A 60 -3.45 -13.34 -0.55
CA LEU A 60 -3.68 -13.74 -1.95
C LEU A 60 -4.66 -12.77 -2.59
N VAL A 61 -4.19 -11.97 -3.54
CA VAL A 61 -5.01 -10.97 -4.25
C VAL A 61 -5.74 -11.55 -5.46
N ALA A 62 -5.21 -12.66 -6.00
CA ALA A 62 -5.82 -13.47 -7.04
C ALA A 62 -5.31 -14.92 -6.91
N GLU A 63 -5.86 -15.84 -7.70
CA GLU A 63 -5.45 -17.25 -7.67
C GLU A 63 -3.94 -17.38 -7.97
N GLY A 64 -3.18 -17.85 -6.98
CA GLY A 64 -1.73 -18.02 -7.08
C GLY A 64 -0.91 -16.73 -6.97
N VAL A 65 -1.55 -15.57 -6.72
CA VAL A 65 -0.87 -14.27 -6.64
C VAL A 65 -0.81 -13.78 -5.20
N GLY A 66 0.36 -13.93 -4.58
CA GLY A 66 0.63 -13.49 -3.21
C GLY A 66 1.25 -12.10 -3.16
N VAL A 67 0.70 -11.24 -2.32
CA VAL A 67 1.23 -9.91 -2.01
C VAL A 67 1.67 -9.88 -0.55
N ARG A 68 2.91 -9.46 -0.33
CA ARG A 68 3.46 -9.21 1.00
C ARG A 68 3.44 -7.73 1.28
N GLY A 69 3.02 -7.37 2.48
CA GLY A 69 3.07 -6.00 2.93
C GLY A 69 3.35 -5.85 4.41
N THR A 70 3.54 -4.60 4.80
CA THR A 70 3.65 -4.19 6.19
C THR A 70 2.80 -2.95 6.40
N ALA A 71 2.12 -2.87 7.53
CA ALA A 71 1.48 -1.66 7.99
C ALA A 71 2.20 -1.17 9.24
N THR A 72 2.58 0.10 9.25
CA THR A 72 3.01 0.78 10.46
C THR A 72 1.81 1.54 11.00
N ILE A 73 1.54 1.38 12.30
CA ILE A 73 0.61 2.27 12.98
C ILE A 73 1.39 3.45 13.51
N PRO A 74 0.81 4.65 13.37
CA PRO A 74 1.43 5.85 13.86
C PRO A 74 1.62 5.79 15.39
N ILE A 75 2.83 6.10 15.85
CA ILE A 75 2.93 7.29 16.73
C ILE A 75 2.21 8.39 15.95
N GLU A 76 1.20 9.06 16.52
CA GLU A 76 0.36 10.09 15.86
C GLU A 76 1.05 10.65 14.61
N GLU A 77 0.39 10.57 13.44
CA GLU A 77 0.82 11.20 12.16
C GLU A 77 1.69 10.39 11.16
N CYS A 78 1.79 9.05 11.23
CA CYS A 78 2.63 8.22 10.33
C CYS A 78 2.05 6.83 9.88
N GLY A 79 0.75 6.72 9.60
CA GLY A 79 0.18 5.47 9.09
C GLY A 79 0.61 5.20 7.64
N CYS A 80 1.36 4.13 7.38
CA CYS A 80 1.75 3.75 6.01
C CYS A 80 1.51 2.26 5.82
N ILE A 81 0.89 1.90 4.70
CA ILE A 81 0.84 0.54 4.20
C ILE A 81 1.86 0.40 3.09
N THR A 82 2.78 -0.53 3.24
CA THR A 82 3.82 -0.84 2.26
C THR A 82 3.51 -2.18 1.61
N LEU A 83 3.52 -2.24 0.29
CA LEU A 83 3.54 -3.49 -0.48
C LEU A 83 4.94 -3.70 -1.03
N LYS A 84 5.53 -4.88 -0.80
CA LYS A 84 6.94 -5.14 -1.08
C LYS A 84 7.11 -5.93 -2.36
N LEU A 85 7.97 -5.42 -3.26
CA LEU A 85 8.35 -6.08 -4.52
C LEU A 85 7.12 -6.58 -5.28
N VAL A 86 6.18 -5.69 -5.58
CA VAL A 86 4.94 -5.98 -6.30
C VAL A 86 4.96 -5.34 -7.69
N THR A 87 4.36 -6.01 -8.67
CA THR A 87 4.01 -5.36 -9.94
C THR A 87 2.75 -4.50 -9.79
N PRO A 88 2.49 -3.52 -10.68
CA PRO A 88 1.23 -2.77 -10.68
C PRO A 88 -0.02 -3.65 -10.67
N GLY A 89 -0.03 -4.74 -11.44
CA GLY A 89 -1.16 -5.67 -11.52
C GLY A 89 -1.36 -6.49 -10.25
N GLU A 90 -0.29 -6.81 -9.51
CA GLU A 90 -0.37 -7.46 -8.20
C GLU A 90 -0.85 -6.48 -7.11
N ALA A 91 -0.44 -5.21 -7.19
CA ALA A 91 -0.80 -4.18 -6.23
C ALA A 91 -2.21 -3.64 -6.40
N ALA A 92 -2.71 -3.54 -7.64
CA ALA A 92 -3.97 -2.88 -7.95
C ALA A 92 -5.21 -3.49 -7.25
N PRO A 93 -5.40 -4.83 -7.15
CA PRO A 93 -6.53 -5.38 -6.40
C PRO A 93 -6.47 -5.02 -4.91
N PHE A 94 -5.27 -4.98 -4.33
CA PHE A 94 -5.10 -4.59 -2.93
C PHE A 94 -5.40 -3.09 -2.75
N ALA A 95 -4.86 -2.24 -3.62
CA ALA A 95 -5.10 -0.81 -3.60
C ALA A 95 -6.59 -0.47 -3.81
N GLN A 96 -7.28 -1.22 -4.66
CA GLN A 96 -8.73 -1.07 -4.84
C GLN A 96 -9.49 -1.41 -3.55
N TRP A 97 -9.21 -2.57 -2.94
CA TRP A 97 -9.83 -2.94 -1.66
C TRP A 97 -9.54 -1.90 -0.57
N LEU A 98 -8.30 -1.44 -0.49
CA LEU A 98 -7.88 -0.42 0.46
C LEU A 98 -8.74 0.86 0.30
N ARG A 99 -8.99 1.28 -0.95
CA ARG A 99 -9.81 2.43 -1.32
C ARG A 99 -11.30 2.23 -1.07
N ASP A 100 -11.86 1.11 -1.54
CA ASP A 100 -13.30 0.92 -1.64
C ASP A 100 -13.92 0.37 -0.35
N ASP A 101 -13.16 -0.43 0.42
CA ASP A 101 -13.70 -1.22 1.53
C ASP A 101 -13.07 -0.87 2.89
N PHE A 102 -11.79 -0.48 2.94
CA PHE A 102 -11.10 -0.26 4.22
C PHE A 102 -11.07 1.21 4.65
N ILE A 103 -10.68 2.11 3.75
CA ILE A 103 -10.50 3.53 4.09
C ILE A 103 -11.82 4.28 3.96
N PRO A 104 -12.27 5.01 5.00
CA PRO A 104 -13.57 5.71 4.98
C PRO A 104 -13.71 6.77 3.89
N SER A 105 -12.57 7.34 3.45
CA SER A 105 -12.50 8.41 2.45
C SER A 105 -11.53 8.01 1.32
N PRO A 106 -12.02 7.52 0.18
CA PRO A 106 -11.18 7.01 -0.92
C PRO A 106 -10.33 8.11 -1.58
N ASP A 107 -10.76 9.38 -1.46
CA ASP A 107 -10.06 10.56 -1.97
C ASP A 107 -8.76 10.89 -1.21
N LEU A 108 -8.44 10.15 -0.14
CA LEU A 108 -7.34 10.45 0.78
C LEU A 108 -6.22 9.41 0.74
N ILE A 109 -6.08 8.68 -0.37
CA ILE A 109 -4.99 7.71 -0.55
C ILE A 109 -3.95 8.28 -1.50
N ARG A 110 -2.80 8.66 -0.92
CA ARG A 110 -1.60 9.00 -1.66
C ARG A 110 -0.70 7.79 -1.76
N PHE A 111 0.11 7.74 -2.81
CA PHE A 111 1.09 6.69 -2.96
C PHE A 111 2.41 7.19 -3.53
N SER A 112 3.47 6.41 -3.27
CA SER A 112 4.81 6.60 -3.80
C SER A 112 5.52 5.24 -3.90
N SER A 113 6.79 5.25 -4.33
CA SER A 113 7.61 4.06 -4.47
C SER A 113 8.98 4.25 -3.82
N GLU A 114 9.66 3.14 -3.53
CA GLU A 114 11.04 3.15 -3.01
C GLU A 114 11.99 3.88 -3.96
N GLY A 115 11.83 3.70 -5.28
CA GLY A 115 12.61 4.44 -6.27
C GLY A 115 12.40 5.96 -6.18
N ALA A 116 11.15 6.43 -6.00
CA ALA A 116 10.86 7.85 -5.81
C ALA A 116 11.53 8.41 -4.55
N MET A 117 11.51 7.65 -3.45
CA MET A 117 12.18 8.04 -2.21
C MET A 117 13.70 8.10 -2.37
N GLU A 118 14.31 7.15 -3.09
CA GLU A 118 15.76 7.11 -3.32
C GLU A 118 16.29 8.32 -4.09
N ILE A 119 15.51 8.84 -5.04
CA ILE A 119 15.85 10.04 -5.80
C ILE A 119 15.39 11.34 -5.13
N GLY A 120 14.69 11.25 -3.99
CA GLY A 120 14.14 12.40 -3.26
C GLY A 120 12.98 13.08 -4.00
N ASP A 121 12.22 12.34 -4.80
CA ASP A 121 11.02 12.87 -5.45
C ASP A 121 9.87 12.98 -4.44
N GLU A 122 9.45 14.22 -4.19
CA GLU A 122 8.34 14.56 -3.29
C GLU A 122 7.02 14.75 -4.06
N THR A 123 6.97 14.34 -5.33
CA THR A 123 5.75 14.42 -6.14
C THR A 123 4.67 13.54 -5.53
N HIS A 124 3.51 14.14 -5.25
CA HIS A 124 2.38 13.42 -4.67
C HIS A 124 1.55 12.77 -5.78
N TRP A 125 1.49 11.45 -5.77
CA TRP A 125 0.55 10.68 -6.59
C TRP A 125 -0.64 10.27 -5.73
N GLU A 126 -1.83 10.26 -6.33
CA GLU A 126 -3.10 9.95 -5.66
C GLU A 126 -3.78 8.79 -6.39
N LEU A 127 -4.41 7.90 -5.64
CA LEU A 127 -5.29 6.91 -6.25
C LEU A 127 -6.52 7.61 -6.86
N PRO A 128 -7.06 7.07 -7.97
CA PRO A 128 -8.27 7.61 -8.55
C PRO A 128 -9.43 7.40 -7.57
N ARG A 129 -10.19 8.47 -7.32
CA ARG A 129 -11.31 8.53 -6.35
C ARG A 129 -12.37 7.45 -6.54
N SER A 130 -12.54 7.01 -7.77
CA SER A 130 -13.46 5.96 -8.16
C SER A 130 -12.98 5.33 -9.48
N GLY A 131 -13.58 4.22 -9.86
CA GLY A 131 -13.24 3.51 -11.10
C GLY A 131 -12.71 2.11 -10.84
N GLU A 132 -12.44 1.40 -11.93
CA GLU A 132 -12.07 -0.01 -11.88
C GLU A 132 -10.59 -0.22 -11.56
N GLN A 133 -10.25 -1.43 -11.13
CA GLN A 133 -8.89 -1.88 -10.85
C GLN A 133 -7.88 -1.52 -11.96
N ALA A 134 -8.30 -1.60 -13.22
CA ALA A 134 -7.44 -1.31 -14.37
C ALA A 134 -6.92 0.13 -14.40
N GLY A 135 -7.73 1.10 -13.93
CA GLY A 135 -7.29 2.50 -13.82
C GLY A 135 -6.25 2.67 -12.71
N ILE A 136 -6.44 2.00 -11.57
CA ILE A 136 -5.45 1.97 -10.48
C ILE A 136 -4.13 1.36 -10.99
N GLU A 137 -4.21 0.23 -11.72
CA GLU A 137 -3.02 -0.41 -12.28
C GLU A 137 -2.26 0.51 -13.25
N GLU A 138 -2.98 1.25 -14.09
CA GLU A 138 -2.38 2.20 -15.02
C GLU A 138 -1.66 3.34 -14.29
N ASP A 139 -2.27 3.91 -13.25
CA ASP A 139 -1.66 4.98 -12.44
C ASP A 139 -0.40 4.48 -11.70
N LEU A 140 -0.46 3.28 -11.11
CA LEU A 140 0.71 2.66 -10.46
C LEU A 140 1.85 2.42 -11.47
N ARG A 141 1.52 1.95 -12.67
CA ARG A 141 2.50 1.73 -13.75
C ARG A 141 3.10 3.05 -14.24
N ALA A 142 2.28 4.08 -14.40
CA ALA A 142 2.71 5.40 -14.81
C ALA A 142 3.66 6.03 -13.79
N HIS A 143 3.41 5.84 -12.49
CA HIS A 143 4.31 6.30 -11.43
C HIS A 143 5.68 5.62 -11.52
N ILE A 144 5.73 4.29 -11.63
CA ILE A 144 7.00 3.56 -11.76
C ILE A 144 7.78 4.04 -12.99
N ALA A 145 7.11 4.14 -14.14
CA ALA A 145 7.74 4.59 -15.37
C ALA A 145 8.23 6.05 -15.30
N TYR A 146 7.52 6.92 -14.57
CA TYR A 146 7.94 8.29 -14.31
C TYR A 146 9.24 8.32 -13.51
N VAL A 147 9.30 7.58 -12.39
CA VAL A 147 10.49 7.50 -11.52
C VAL A 147 11.70 6.96 -12.27
N GLU A 148 11.53 5.93 -13.10
CA GLU A 148 12.61 5.35 -13.93
C GLU A 148 13.11 6.28 -15.04
N SER A 149 12.36 7.34 -15.37
CA SER A 149 12.72 8.30 -16.41
C SER A 149 13.57 9.47 -15.93
N ILE A 150 13.75 9.60 -14.61
CA ILE A 150 14.52 10.66 -13.94
C ILE A 150 16.00 10.28 -13.86
#